data_AF-A0AA86UKW6-F1
#
_entry.id   AF-A0AA86UKW6-F1
#
_cell.length_a   1.000
_cell.length_b   1.000
_cell.length_c   1.000
_cell.angle_alpha   90.00
_cell.angle_beta   90.00
_cell.angle_gamma   90.00
#
_symmetry.space_group_name_H-M   'P 1'
#
loop_
_entity.id
_entity.type
_entity.pdbx_description
1 polymer ?
#
loop_
_entity_poly.entity_id
_entity_poly.type
_entity_poly.pdbx_seq_one_letter_code
_entity_poly.pdbx_strand_id
1 'polypeptide(L)'
;MCDGCFENKISIASIQNNNLKCYHFCELCVEMQLEQQLSQPEIQIKMGNGDENNGKFIAFFQGNQKLRQTAFDILINTAEMKARCQKEFKFCPTCNKIAIYVEKQSLLYFCQQCNNYWCTDCGEWHTEEFQCVVGDTKRCPNRYCRTFTIKDSGCNHITCSLCKAHWCYVCGKQFAADTIYPHLSAVHGGINTQ
;
A
#
# COMPACT_ATOMS: atom_id res chain seq x y z
N MET A 1 -20.93 12.82 36.22
CA MET A 1 -20.88 13.93 35.24
C MET A 1 -19.55 13.83 34.51
N CYS A 2 -19.56 14.00 33.19
CA CYS A 2 -18.35 13.92 32.38
C CYS A 2 -17.46 15.16 32.62
N ASP A 3 -16.18 15.00 32.94
CA ASP A 3 -15.20 16.08 33.11
C ASP A 3 -14.86 16.78 31.78
N GLY A 4 -15.15 16.15 30.63
CA GLY A 4 -14.90 16.71 29.30
C GLY A 4 -16.03 17.58 28.76
N CYS A 5 -17.29 17.14 28.91
CA CYS A 5 -18.46 17.86 28.37
C CYS A 5 -19.43 18.38 29.44
N PHE A 6 -19.19 18.10 30.72
CA PHE A 6 -20.05 18.46 31.85
C PHE A 6 -21.50 17.99 31.75
N GLU A 7 -21.81 17.11 30.80
CA GLU A 7 -23.12 16.48 30.67
C GLU A 7 -23.25 15.28 31.60
N ASN A 8 -24.48 15.00 32.02
CA ASN A 8 -24.85 13.82 32.80
C ASN A 8 -24.97 12.58 31.89
N LYS A 9 -23.92 12.30 31.12
CA LYS A 9 -23.79 11.05 30.35
C LYS A 9 -23.29 9.95 31.26
N ILE A 10 -23.52 8.69 30.88
CA ILE A 10 -22.94 7.53 31.54
C ILE A 10 -21.42 7.72 31.53
N SER A 11 -20.90 8.18 32.66
CA SER A 11 -19.49 8.22 32.96
C SER A 11 -19.00 6.78 32.85
N ILE A 12 -17.93 6.56 32.08
CA ILE A 12 -17.41 5.24 31.81
C ILE A 12 -17.07 4.58 33.14
N ALA A 13 -17.68 3.45 33.43
CA ALA A 13 -17.38 2.68 34.63
C ALA A 13 -16.68 1.37 34.25
N SER A 14 -15.66 0.97 35.01
CA SER A 14 -15.09 -0.39 34.91
C SER A 14 -15.34 -1.15 36.19
N ILE A 15 -15.55 -2.46 36.07
CA ILE A 15 -15.63 -3.37 37.22
C ILE A 15 -14.22 -3.93 37.44
N GLN A 16 -13.60 -3.56 38.56
CA GLN A 16 -12.37 -4.19 39.05
C GLN A 16 -12.66 -4.81 40.42
N ASN A 17 -12.36 -6.10 40.58
CA ASN A 17 -12.56 -6.83 41.84
C ASN A 17 -13.99 -6.66 42.42
N ASN A 18 -15.02 -6.86 41.60
CA ASN A 18 -16.44 -6.63 41.94
C ASN A 18 -16.82 -5.20 42.36
N ASN A 19 -15.93 -4.22 42.19
CA ASN A 19 -16.22 -2.82 42.49
C ASN A 19 -16.36 -2.01 41.21
N LEU A 20 -17.48 -1.28 41.10
CA LEU A 20 -17.72 -0.32 40.04
C LEU A 20 -16.88 0.95 40.32
N LYS A 21 -15.87 1.21 39.48
CA LYS A 21 -15.15 2.48 39.48
C LYS A 21 -15.66 3.34 38.34
N CYS A 22 -16.38 4.40 38.68
CA CYS A 22 -16.78 5.43 37.71
C CYS A 22 -15.59 6.32 37.39
N TYR A 23 -15.20 6.36 36.11
CA TYR A 23 -14.29 7.34 35.57
C TYR A 23 -15.11 8.47 35.00
N HIS A 24 -14.75 9.70 35.35
CA HIS A 24 -15.51 10.89 35.01
C HIS A 24 -15.47 11.25 33.51
N PHE A 25 -15.20 10.35 32.58
CA PHE A 25 -15.20 10.64 31.14
C PHE A 25 -16.30 9.85 30.44
N CYS A 26 -16.86 10.37 29.35
CA CYS A 26 -17.82 9.64 28.51
C CYS A 26 -17.17 9.20 27.19
N GLU A 27 -17.69 8.14 26.58
CA GLU A 27 -17.15 7.55 25.34
C GLU A 27 -17.00 8.59 24.22
N LEU A 28 -18.01 9.45 24.04
CA LEU A 28 -18.02 10.51 23.02
C LEU A 28 -16.90 11.53 23.20
N CYS A 29 -16.58 11.93 24.44
CA CYS A 29 -15.48 12.86 24.68
C CYS A 29 -14.13 12.24 24.37
N VAL A 30 -13.97 10.93 24.62
CA VAL A 30 -12.74 10.21 24.28
C VAL A 30 -12.61 10.09 22.76
N GLU A 31 -13.69 9.72 22.06
CA GLU A 31 -13.71 9.64 20.60
C GLU A 31 -13.38 10.99 19.95
N MET A 32 -14.06 12.08 20.34
CA MET A 32 -13.79 13.41 19.82
C MET A 32 -12.35 13.88 20.07
N GLN A 33 -11.79 13.58 21.23
CA GLN A 33 -10.42 13.96 21.54
C GLN A 33 -9.41 13.19 20.69
N LEU A 34 -9.65 11.89 20.45
CA LEU A 34 -8.84 11.08 19.56
C LEU A 34 -8.94 11.59 18.10
N GLU A 35 -10.12 11.99 17.65
CA GLU A 35 -10.32 12.58 16.32
C GLU A 35 -9.57 13.91 16.15
N GLN A 36 -9.57 14.78 17.17
CA GLN A 36 -8.81 16.04 17.13
C GLN A 36 -7.29 15.82 16.98
N GLN A 37 -6.75 14.67 17.42
CA GLN A 37 -5.34 14.35 17.23
C GLN A 37 -4.99 13.97 15.78
N LEU A 38 -5.98 13.65 14.93
CA LEU A 38 -5.74 13.37 13.51
C LEU A 38 -5.14 14.57 12.76
N SER A 39 -5.40 15.80 13.24
CA SER A 39 -4.90 17.03 12.65
C SER A 39 -3.57 17.52 13.23
N GLN A 40 -2.99 16.81 14.21
CA GLN A 40 -1.80 17.25 14.94
C GLN A 40 -0.54 16.46 14.52
N PRO A 41 0.65 17.11 14.50
CA PRO A 41 1.91 16.46 14.14
C PRO A 41 2.43 15.51 15.22
N GLU A 42 1.98 15.65 16.47
CA GLU A 42 2.31 14.76 17.58
C GLU A 42 1.04 14.26 18.26
N ILE A 43 1.02 12.98 18.63
CA ILE A 43 -0.11 12.40 19.36
C ILE A 43 0.07 12.70 20.84
N GLN A 44 -0.74 13.61 21.36
CA GLN A 44 -0.76 13.96 22.77
C GLN A 44 -2.17 13.69 23.33
N ILE A 45 -2.33 12.59 24.06
CA ILE A 45 -3.58 12.30 24.77
C ILE A 45 -3.48 12.87 26.18
N LYS A 46 -4.10 14.04 26.41
CA LYS A 46 -4.19 14.69 27.73
C LYS A 46 -5.63 14.69 28.20
N MET A 47 -6.01 13.83 29.14
CA MET A 47 -7.38 13.79 29.64
C MET A 47 -7.45 14.31 31.09
N GLY A 48 -8.00 15.52 31.26
CA GLY A 48 -8.25 16.15 32.55
C GLY A 48 -7.17 17.15 33.02
N ASN A 49 -7.39 17.72 34.20
CA ASN A 49 -6.55 18.75 34.83
C ASN A 49 -5.42 18.18 35.71
N GLY A 50 -4.65 17.18 35.24
CA GLY A 50 -3.48 16.68 35.98
C GLY A 50 -3.05 15.24 35.70
N ASP A 51 -1.79 14.93 36.03
CA ASP A 51 -1.11 13.66 35.73
C ASP A 51 -1.68 12.42 36.44
N GLU A 52 -2.37 12.62 37.56
CA GLU A 52 -2.97 11.56 38.39
C GLU A 52 -4.14 10.81 37.72
N ASN A 53 -4.71 11.38 36.65
CA ASN A 53 -5.75 10.74 35.84
C ASN A 53 -5.19 9.94 34.65
N ASN A 54 -3.93 10.14 34.27
CA ASN A 54 -3.30 9.46 33.13
C ASN A 54 -3.15 7.95 33.37
N GLY A 55 -2.75 7.53 34.58
CA GLY A 55 -2.62 6.11 34.91
C GLY A 55 -3.95 5.35 34.89
N LYS A 56 -5.03 6.00 35.36
CA LYS A 56 -6.40 5.45 35.34
C LYS A 56 -6.95 5.35 33.92
N PHE A 57 -6.67 6.36 33.09
CA PHE A 57 -7.01 6.35 31.67
C PHE A 57 -6.28 5.25 30.91
N ILE A 58 -4.97 5.05 31.13
CA ILE A 58 -4.19 3.98 30.49
C ILE A 58 -4.77 2.60 30.85
N ALA A 59 -5.06 2.35 32.13
CA ALA A 59 -5.66 1.07 32.56
C ALA A 59 -7.03 0.82 31.93
N PHE A 60 -7.85 1.87 31.77
CA PHE A 60 -9.13 1.79 31.09
C PHE A 60 -8.97 1.53 29.58
N PHE A 61 -8.09 2.28 28.93
CA PHE A 61 -7.77 2.12 27.51
C PHE A 61 -7.30 0.70 27.21
N GLN A 62 -6.44 0.12 28.07
CA GLN A 62 -6.00 -1.27 27.94
C GLN A 62 -7.14 -2.29 28.04
N GLY A 63 -8.16 -2.02 28.86
CA GLY A 63 -9.31 -2.90 29.06
C GLY A 63 -10.41 -2.77 27.98
N ASN A 64 -10.43 -1.69 27.21
CA ASN A 64 -11.50 -1.43 26.23
C ASN A 64 -11.04 -1.77 24.81
N GLN A 65 -11.45 -2.94 24.31
CA GLN A 65 -11.09 -3.40 22.96
C GLN A 65 -11.53 -2.45 21.85
N LYS A 66 -12.73 -1.85 21.95
CA LYS A 66 -13.25 -0.92 20.93
C LYS A 66 -12.37 0.33 20.84
N LEU A 67 -12.08 0.96 21.98
CA LEU A 67 -11.23 2.15 22.01
C LEU A 67 -9.78 1.87 21.58
N ARG A 68 -9.23 0.69 21.94
CA ARG A 68 -7.92 0.27 21.42
C ARG A 68 -7.93 0.18 19.90
N GLN A 69 -8.94 -0.46 19.31
CA GLN A 69 -9.05 -0.57 17.86
C GLN A 69 -9.15 0.82 17.22
N THR A 70 -10.05 1.68 17.71
CA THR A 70 -10.20 3.06 17.22
C THR A 70 -8.88 3.83 17.27
N ALA A 71 -8.16 3.76 18.40
CA ALA A 71 -6.88 4.45 18.54
C ALA A 71 -5.76 3.83 17.68
N PHE A 72 -5.74 2.51 17.48
CA PHE A 72 -4.85 1.87 16.52
C PHE A 72 -5.16 2.34 15.10
N ASP A 73 -6.44 2.41 14.71
CA ASP A 73 -6.86 2.89 13.39
C ASP A 73 -6.43 4.35 13.19
N ILE A 74 -6.56 5.19 14.22
CA ILE A 74 -6.08 6.58 14.22
C ILE A 74 -4.56 6.66 14.08
N LEU A 75 -3.81 5.87 14.85
CA LEU A 75 -2.35 5.80 14.75
C LEU A 75 -1.89 5.41 13.33
N ILE A 76 -2.53 4.40 12.75
CA ILE A 76 -2.25 3.95 11.38
C ILE A 76 -2.59 5.06 10.38
N ASN A 77 -3.76 5.69 10.49
CA ASN A 77 -4.17 6.76 9.58
C ASN A 77 -3.23 7.98 9.66
N THR A 78 -2.83 8.40 10.87
CA THR A 78 -1.87 9.50 11.06
C THR A 78 -0.49 9.12 10.48
N ALA A 79 -0.03 7.89 10.67
CA ALA A 79 1.21 7.40 10.07
C ALA A 79 1.12 7.38 8.54
N GLU A 80 0.02 6.90 7.97
CA GLU A 80 -0.25 6.94 6.53
C GLU A 80 -0.26 8.38 6.00
N MET A 81 -0.90 9.32 6.69
CA MET A 81 -0.92 10.75 6.31
C MET A 81 0.48 11.36 6.29
N LYS A 82 1.32 11.07 7.28
CA LYS A 82 2.72 11.51 7.28
C LYS A 82 3.54 10.86 6.16
N ALA A 83 3.31 9.58 5.91
CA ALA A 83 3.92 8.85 4.81
C ALA A 83 3.55 9.43 3.42
N ARG A 84 2.34 9.97 3.24
CA ARG A 84 1.92 10.64 1.98
C ARG A 84 2.78 11.83 1.61
N CYS A 85 3.36 12.51 2.60
CA CYS A 85 4.26 13.64 2.36
C CYS A 85 5.67 13.20 1.94
N GLN A 86 5.98 11.89 2.01
CA GLN A 86 7.28 11.34 1.67
C GLN A 86 7.22 10.59 0.33
N LYS A 87 8.14 10.93 -0.57
CA LYS A 87 8.19 10.37 -1.95
C LYS A 87 8.48 8.87 -2.02
N GLU A 88 8.99 8.31 -0.93
CA GLU A 88 9.40 6.91 -0.80
C GLU A 88 8.20 5.96 -0.75
N PHE A 89 7.04 6.43 -0.28
CA PHE A 89 5.84 5.60 -0.18
C PHE A 89 4.97 5.69 -1.43
N LYS A 90 4.38 4.55 -1.81
CA LYS A 90 3.41 4.46 -2.91
C LYS A 90 2.02 4.19 -2.33
N PHE A 91 1.01 4.87 -2.87
CA PHE A 91 -0.39 4.72 -2.46
C PHE A 91 -1.21 4.21 -3.62
N CYS A 92 -2.02 3.18 -3.37
CA CYS A 92 -2.90 2.62 -4.39
C CYS A 92 -3.96 3.65 -4.79
N PRO A 93 -4.14 3.97 -6.09
CA PRO A 93 -5.11 4.98 -6.53
C PRO A 93 -6.55 4.51 -6.32
N THR A 94 -6.79 3.20 -6.20
CA THR A 94 -8.13 2.62 -6.08
C THR A 94 -8.67 2.68 -4.65
N CYS A 95 -7.91 2.19 -3.66
CA CYS A 95 -8.35 2.14 -2.26
C CYS A 95 -7.62 3.13 -1.35
N ASN A 96 -6.69 3.91 -1.90
CA ASN A 96 -5.90 4.90 -1.18
C ASN A 96 -5.04 4.36 -0.04
N LYS A 97 -4.81 3.04 0.04
CA LYS A 97 -3.95 2.40 1.05
C LYS A 97 -2.49 2.41 0.61
N ILE A 98 -1.60 2.39 1.60
CA ILE A 98 -0.16 2.27 1.40
C ILE A 98 0.19 0.92 0.77
N ALA A 99 1.08 0.95 -0.21
CA ALA A 99 1.59 -0.24 -0.87
C ALA A 99 2.73 -0.84 -0.07
N ILE A 100 2.78 -2.16 0.04
CA ILE A 100 3.91 -2.86 0.65
C ILE A 100 4.99 -3.12 -0.39
N TYR A 101 6.26 -3.03 0.00
CA TYR A 101 7.37 -3.38 -0.87
C TYR A 101 7.37 -4.89 -1.14
N VAL A 102 7.55 -5.27 -2.40
CA VAL A 102 7.65 -6.64 -2.87
C VAL A 102 8.77 -6.73 -3.90
N GLU A 103 9.73 -7.62 -3.73
CA GLU A 103 10.89 -7.72 -4.63
C GLU A 103 10.55 -8.55 -5.89
N LYS A 104 9.63 -8.02 -6.72
CA LYS A 104 9.10 -8.73 -7.89
C LYS A 104 9.40 -7.99 -9.20
N GLN A 105 10.60 -8.20 -9.72
CA GLN A 105 11.05 -7.55 -10.98
C GLN A 105 10.79 -6.03 -10.92
N SER A 106 10.00 -5.50 -11.86
CA SER A 106 9.63 -4.08 -11.95
C SER A 106 8.41 -3.71 -11.09
N LEU A 107 7.72 -4.69 -10.53
CA LEU A 107 6.52 -4.53 -9.71
C LEU A 107 6.92 -4.45 -8.24
N LEU A 108 7.54 -3.35 -7.84
CA LEU A 108 8.19 -3.24 -6.52
C LEU A 108 7.23 -2.98 -5.36
N TYR A 109 6.00 -2.56 -5.62
CA TYR A 109 5.05 -2.24 -4.56
C TYR A 109 3.70 -2.86 -4.87
N PHE A 110 3.07 -3.42 -3.84
CA PHE A 110 1.83 -4.20 -3.96
C PHE A 110 0.75 -3.68 -3.03
N CYS A 111 -0.46 -3.52 -3.57
CA CYS A 111 -1.65 -3.24 -2.79
C CYS A 111 -2.37 -4.54 -2.42
N GLN A 112 -2.35 -4.90 -1.14
CA GLN A 112 -2.99 -6.13 -0.64
C GLN A 112 -4.51 -6.14 -0.78
N GLN A 113 -5.16 -4.97 -0.86
CA GLN A 113 -6.62 -4.88 -0.97
C GLN A 113 -7.12 -4.99 -2.41
N CYS A 114 -6.42 -4.36 -3.37
CA CYS A 114 -6.86 -4.27 -4.76
C CYS A 114 -6.13 -5.25 -5.69
N ASN A 115 -5.15 -5.98 -5.17
CA ASN A 115 -4.29 -6.88 -5.94
C ASN A 115 -3.58 -6.19 -7.12
N ASN A 116 -3.18 -4.93 -6.93
CA ASN A 116 -2.50 -4.11 -7.95
C ASN A 116 -1.04 -3.87 -7.54
N TYR A 117 -0.17 -3.75 -8.53
CA TYR A 117 1.23 -3.45 -8.34
C TYR A 117 1.57 -2.08 -8.92
N TRP A 118 2.42 -1.32 -8.23
CA TRP A 118 3.07 -0.15 -8.82
C TRP A 118 4.34 -0.58 -9.53
N CYS A 119 4.47 -0.12 -10.77
CA CYS A 119 5.55 -0.47 -11.65
C CYS A 119 6.58 0.66 -11.73
N THR A 120 7.84 0.34 -11.46
CA THR A 120 8.95 1.29 -11.58
C THR A 120 9.21 1.76 -13.00
N ASP A 121 8.70 1.02 -13.98
CA ASP A 121 9.06 1.20 -15.39
C ASP A 121 8.20 2.25 -16.08
N CYS A 122 6.87 2.12 -15.93
CA CYS A 122 5.92 3.08 -16.48
C CYS A 122 5.50 4.12 -15.45
N GLY A 123 5.78 3.91 -14.16
CA GLY A 123 5.29 4.77 -13.09
C GLY A 123 3.81 4.57 -12.74
N GLU A 124 3.13 3.60 -13.38
CA GLU A 124 1.70 3.37 -13.25
C GLU A 124 1.37 2.12 -12.40
N TRP A 125 0.09 2.03 -12.03
CA TRP A 125 -0.48 0.90 -11.31
C TRP A 125 -1.14 -0.09 -12.27
N HIS A 126 -0.82 -1.38 -12.15
CA HIS A 126 -1.42 -2.43 -12.96
C HIS A 126 -1.33 -3.81 -12.30
N THR A 127 -2.05 -4.79 -12.85
CA THR A 127 -2.02 -6.18 -12.36
C THR A 127 -0.73 -6.89 -12.76
N GLU A 128 -0.48 -8.06 -12.17
CA GLU A 128 0.68 -8.89 -12.51
C GLU A 128 0.71 -9.34 -13.97
N GLU A 129 -0.46 -9.62 -14.54
CA GLU A 129 -0.60 -10.10 -15.93
C GLU A 129 -0.32 -9.00 -16.96
N PHE A 130 -0.29 -7.73 -16.54
CA PHE A 130 -0.08 -6.61 -17.42
C PHE A 130 1.37 -6.54 -17.91
N GLN A 131 1.57 -6.69 -19.22
CA GLN A 131 2.85 -6.38 -19.85
C GLN A 131 3.02 -4.86 -19.89
N CYS A 132 3.92 -4.34 -19.06
CA CYS A 132 4.27 -2.93 -19.06
C CYS A 132 4.90 -2.54 -20.43
N VAL A 133 4.19 -1.68 -21.18
CA VAL A 133 4.62 -1.12 -22.46
C VAL A 133 4.85 0.38 -22.23
N VAL A 134 6.10 0.84 -22.35
CA VAL A 134 6.45 2.26 -22.21
C VAL A 134 6.75 2.79 -23.61
N GLY A 135 5.75 3.40 -24.27
CA GLY A 135 5.85 3.75 -25.70
C GLY A 135 6.03 2.52 -26.60
N ASP A 136 6.84 2.60 -27.66
CA ASP A 136 7.18 1.44 -28.52
C ASP A 136 8.33 0.59 -27.95
N THR A 137 8.44 0.53 -26.62
CA THR A 137 9.50 -0.21 -25.94
C THR A 137 8.95 -1.29 -25.04
N LYS A 138 9.62 -2.44 -25.08
CA LYS A 138 9.38 -3.59 -24.19
C LYS A 138 10.70 -3.97 -23.54
N ARG A 139 10.66 -4.65 -22.39
CA ARG A 139 11.87 -5.15 -21.72
C ARG A 139 12.29 -6.50 -22.29
N CYS A 140 13.60 -6.71 -22.35
CA CYS A 140 14.14 -8.04 -22.58
C CYS A 140 13.59 -9.03 -21.52
N PRO A 141 13.04 -10.18 -21.91
CA PRO A 141 12.46 -11.15 -20.98
C PRO A 141 13.50 -11.87 -20.12
N ASN A 142 14.79 -11.80 -20.48
CA ASN A 142 15.86 -12.33 -19.65
C ASN A 142 15.85 -11.60 -18.29
N ARG A 143 15.64 -12.38 -17.22
CA ARG A 143 15.48 -11.90 -15.84
C ARG A 143 16.69 -11.09 -15.34
N TYR A 144 17.89 -11.38 -15.82
CA TYR A 144 19.12 -10.70 -15.40
C TYR A 144 19.47 -9.49 -16.27
N CYS A 145 18.85 -9.35 -17.46
CA CYS A 145 19.13 -8.25 -18.36
C CYS A 145 18.09 -7.13 -18.26
N ARG A 146 16.82 -7.46 -18.53
CA ARG A 146 15.67 -6.54 -18.45
C ARG A 146 15.82 -5.20 -19.19
N THR A 147 16.85 -4.98 -20.00
CA THR A 147 17.05 -3.71 -20.70
C THR A 147 15.85 -3.39 -21.59
N PHE A 148 15.50 -2.11 -21.69
CA PHE A 148 14.49 -1.67 -22.65
C PHE A 148 14.99 -1.92 -24.06
N THR A 149 14.08 -2.36 -24.90
CA THR A 149 14.29 -2.70 -26.29
C THR A 149 13.18 -2.08 -27.11
N ILE A 150 13.58 -1.36 -28.15
CA ILE A 150 12.67 -0.74 -29.13
C ILE A 150 12.44 -1.78 -30.22
N LYS A 151 11.21 -1.85 -30.76
CA LYS A 151 10.96 -2.62 -31.98
C LYS A 151 11.57 -1.87 -33.17
N ASP A 152 12.65 -2.41 -33.72
CA ASP A 152 13.23 -1.90 -34.97
C ASP A 152 12.49 -2.56 -36.15
N SER A 153 11.92 -1.73 -37.03
CA SER A 153 11.52 -2.09 -38.40
C SER A 153 10.61 -3.33 -38.60
N GLY A 154 9.41 -3.34 -38.00
CA GLY A 154 8.31 -4.26 -38.36
C GLY A 154 8.48 -5.73 -37.92
N CYS A 155 9.72 -6.16 -37.70
CA CYS A 155 10.09 -7.50 -37.30
C CYS A 155 9.72 -7.77 -35.82
N ASN A 156 9.00 -8.87 -35.57
CA ASN A 156 8.67 -9.31 -34.21
C ASN A 156 9.77 -10.14 -33.55
N HIS A 157 10.84 -10.49 -34.28
CA HIS A 157 12.03 -11.11 -33.71
C HIS A 157 12.97 -10.02 -33.17
N ILE A 158 13.10 -9.94 -31.86
CA ILE A 158 14.05 -9.04 -31.23
C ILE A 158 15.25 -9.84 -30.71
N THR A 159 16.44 -9.32 -30.99
CA THR A 159 17.68 -9.79 -30.35
C THR A 159 18.15 -8.70 -29.39
N CYS A 160 18.23 -9.02 -28.09
CA CYS A 160 18.66 -8.06 -27.08
C CYS A 160 20.10 -7.60 -27.36
N SER A 161 20.33 -6.30 -27.47
CA SER A 161 21.66 -5.73 -27.71
C SER A 161 22.66 -6.06 -26.60
N LEU A 162 22.19 -6.17 -25.35
CA LEU A 162 23.00 -6.40 -24.16
C LEU A 162 23.25 -7.89 -23.88
N CYS A 163 22.19 -8.69 -23.65
CA CYS A 163 22.35 -10.11 -23.28
C CYS A 163 22.24 -11.10 -24.45
N LYS A 164 22.03 -10.61 -25.68
CA LYS A 164 21.87 -11.41 -26.91
C LYS A 164 20.71 -12.42 -26.91
N ALA A 165 19.82 -12.38 -25.92
CA ALA A 165 18.61 -13.20 -25.91
C ALA A 165 17.71 -12.86 -27.10
N HIS A 166 17.19 -13.91 -27.77
CA HIS A 166 16.17 -13.79 -28.80
C HIS A 166 14.79 -13.91 -28.20
N TRP A 167 13.87 -13.03 -28.57
CA TRP A 167 12.53 -13.05 -27.99
C TRP A 167 11.49 -12.42 -28.93
N CYS A 168 10.24 -12.84 -28.77
CA CYS A 168 9.11 -12.40 -29.60
C CYS A 168 8.53 -11.10 -29.05
N TYR A 169 8.51 -10.03 -29.86
CA TYR A 169 7.96 -8.73 -29.47
C TYR A 169 6.46 -8.80 -29.16
N VAL A 170 5.71 -9.66 -29.86
CA VAL A 170 4.26 -9.81 -29.69
C VAL A 170 3.94 -10.37 -28.31
N CYS A 171 4.42 -11.58 -28.00
CA CYS A 171 4.07 -12.28 -26.76
C CYS A 171 5.04 -12.06 -25.60
N GLY A 172 6.23 -11.49 -25.84
CA GLY A 172 7.23 -11.22 -24.80
C GLY A 172 8.02 -12.45 -24.33
N LYS A 173 7.88 -13.62 -24.97
CA LYS A 173 8.57 -14.85 -24.57
C LYS A 173 9.99 -14.95 -25.15
N GLN A 174 10.92 -15.49 -24.37
CA GLN A 174 12.31 -15.78 -24.77
C GLN A 174 12.40 -17.12 -25.50
N PHE A 175 13.24 -17.18 -26.53
CA PHE A 175 13.50 -18.35 -27.37
C PHE A 175 14.99 -18.50 -27.66
N ALA A 176 15.40 -19.68 -28.11
CA ALA A 176 16.68 -19.86 -28.78
C ALA A 176 16.62 -19.32 -30.22
N ALA A 177 17.79 -19.00 -30.80
CA ALA A 177 17.90 -18.37 -32.13
C ALA A 177 17.23 -19.17 -33.26
N ASP A 178 17.27 -20.49 -33.15
CA ASP A 178 16.71 -21.47 -34.09
C ASP A 178 15.21 -21.70 -33.90
N THR A 179 14.72 -21.59 -32.66
CA THR A 179 13.31 -21.85 -32.32
C THR A 179 12.36 -20.66 -32.52
N ILE A 180 12.88 -19.43 -32.59
CA ILE A 180 12.04 -18.23 -32.66
C ILE A 180 11.32 -18.05 -34.01
N TYR A 181 12.00 -18.36 -35.13
CA TYR A 181 11.41 -18.23 -36.46
C TYR A 181 10.23 -19.19 -36.67
N PRO A 182 10.34 -20.49 -36.30
CA PRO A 182 9.19 -21.39 -36.27
C PRO A 182 8.03 -20.85 -35.42
N HIS A 183 8.31 -20.31 -34.23
CA HIS A 183 7.28 -19.73 -33.37
C HIS A 183 6.55 -18.56 -34.04
N LEU A 184 7.27 -17.61 -34.63
CA LEU A 184 6.69 -16.43 -35.28
C LEU A 184 5.80 -16.84 -36.47
N SER A 185 6.26 -17.79 -37.28
CA SER A 185 5.46 -18.28 -38.41
C SER A 185 4.22 -19.05 -37.97
N ALA A 186 4.36 -19.97 -37.01
CA ALA A 186 3.27 -20.85 -36.60
C ALA A 186 2.21 -20.17 -35.73
N VAL A 187 2.62 -19.27 -34.83
CA VAL A 187 1.72 -18.64 -33.85
C VAL A 187 1.22 -17.27 -34.31
N HIS A 188 2.06 -16.52 -35.03
CA HIS A 188 1.76 -15.14 -35.40
C HIS A 188 1.64 -14.93 -36.92
N GLY A 189 1.74 -15.99 -37.73
CA GLY A 189 1.55 -15.93 -39.18
C GLY A 189 2.72 -15.30 -39.94
N GLY A 190 3.85 -15.05 -39.28
CA GLY A 190 5.05 -14.49 -39.91
C GLY A 190 5.88 -13.60 -38.99
N ILE A 191 6.99 -13.10 -39.54
CA ILE A 191 7.93 -12.23 -38.81
C ILE A 191 7.43 -10.77 -38.77
N ASN A 192 6.68 -10.33 -39.80
CA ASN A 192 6.28 -8.94 -40.00
C ASN A 192 4.78 -8.68 -39.76
N THR A 193 4.04 -9.66 -39.27
CA THR A 193 2.61 -9.56 -38.99
C THR A 193 2.36 -8.81 -37.67
N GLN A 194 1.35 -7.93 -37.62
CA GLN A 194 1.06 -7.12 -36.43
C GLN A 194 0.34 -7.93 -35.35
#